data_AF-A0A0F9AMQ9-F1
#
_entry.id   AF-A0A0F9AMQ9-F1
#
_cell.length_a   1.000
_cell.length_b   1.000
_cell.length_c   1.000
_cell.angle_alpha   90.00
_cell.angle_beta   90.00
_cell.angle_gamma   90.00
#
_symmetry.space_group_name_H-M   'P 1'
#
loop_
_entity.id
_entity.type
_entity.pdbx_description
1 polymer ?
#
loop_
_entity_poly.entity_id
_entity_poly.type
_entity_poly.pdbx_seq_one_letter_code
_entity_poly.pdbx_strand_id
1 'polypeptide(L)'
;MVYRIRTKYCKQCGIEFSERMPESRVFCSVSCRQTFRNDPVRNPSKSPEARRKISESRKGKPTTLGRPCSEKTKKKISKSLIGTSTGRRPTQKAIDAFVKGGEKNLLRASGSEHHMWKGGHSKERQARYKDPEYIEWRTKCLERDSYTCQKCGVRNGMGETIILQVHHKIHYWERPALRYDLDNGTSLCIGCHRKAHKGMKKPKNPRSD
;
A
#
# COMPACT_ATOMS: atom_id res chain seq x y z
N MET A 1 17.50 22.50 11.56
CA MET A 1 17.13 23.36 10.42
C MET A 1 16.08 24.35 10.88
N VAL A 2 16.39 25.64 10.86
CA VAL A 2 15.46 26.71 11.30
C VAL A 2 14.54 27.04 10.13
N TYR A 3 13.27 26.63 10.21
CA TYR A 3 12.28 26.88 9.17
C TYR A 3 11.74 28.31 9.32
N ARG A 4 12.32 29.26 8.58
CA ARG A 4 11.79 30.63 8.46
C ARG A 4 10.73 30.65 7.35
N ILE A 5 9.58 31.27 7.62
CA ILE A 5 8.59 31.57 6.57
C ILE A 5 9.20 32.68 5.72
N ARG A 6 9.54 32.35 4.47
CA ARG A 6 10.08 33.30 3.49
C ARG A 6 9.19 33.22 2.25
N THR A 7 8.82 34.37 1.70
CA THR A 7 8.13 34.47 0.43
C THR A 7 9.15 34.41 -0.72
N LYS A 8 8.82 33.67 -1.78
CA LYS A 8 9.64 33.57 -3.00
C LYS A 8 8.74 33.47 -4.22
N TYR A 9 9.25 33.91 -5.37
CA TYR A 9 8.56 33.76 -6.65
C TYR A 9 9.03 32.50 -7.39
N CYS A 10 8.08 31.74 -7.93
CA CYS A 10 8.38 30.54 -8.69
C CYS A 10 9.03 30.90 -10.04
N LYS A 11 10.21 30.36 -10.35
CA LYS A 11 10.89 30.62 -11.65
C LYS A 11 10.11 30.13 -12.89
N GLN A 12 9.08 29.30 -12.72
CA GLN A 12 8.26 28.81 -13.83
C GLN A 12 6.99 29.62 -14.05
N CYS A 13 6.20 29.83 -12.99
CA CYS A 13 4.87 30.46 -13.11
C CYS A 13 4.82 31.88 -12.55
N GLY A 14 5.91 32.39 -11.96
CA GLY A 14 5.96 33.72 -11.37
C GLY A 14 5.11 33.91 -10.10
N ILE A 15 4.36 32.89 -9.67
CA ILE A 15 3.50 32.97 -8.48
C ILE A 15 4.36 33.01 -7.22
N GLU A 16 3.98 33.89 -6.29
CA GLU A 16 4.54 33.95 -4.95
C GLU A 16 4.13 32.72 -4.13
N PHE A 17 5.10 32.09 -3.47
CA PHE A 17 4.86 30.96 -2.58
C PHE A 17 5.67 31.13 -1.28
N SER A 18 5.01 30.88 -0.16
CA SER A 18 5.57 31.04 1.19
C SER A 18 5.21 29.84 2.07
N GLU A 19 5.96 28.76 1.94
CA GLU A 19 5.82 27.60 2.83
C GLU A 19 7.08 27.44 3.69
N ARG A 20 7.00 26.62 4.76
CA ARG A 20 8.17 26.13 5.52
C ARG A 20 9.07 25.30 4.59
N MET A 21 9.95 25.96 3.86
CA MET A 21 10.79 25.34 2.84
C MET A 21 12.27 25.64 3.05
N PRO A 22 13.17 24.73 2.61
CA PRO A 22 14.60 25.00 2.59
C PRO A 22 14.93 26.17 1.65
N GLU A 23 15.98 26.91 1.98
CA GLU A 23 16.45 28.08 1.23
C GLU A 23 16.80 27.76 -0.23
N SER A 24 17.10 26.50 -0.55
CA SER A 24 17.38 26.04 -1.91
C SER A 24 16.13 25.83 -2.79
N ARG A 25 14.90 25.94 -2.26
CA ARG A 25 13.69 25.74 -3.07
C ARG A 25 13.41 26.96 -3.95
N VAL A 26 13.18 26.68 -5.24
CA VAL A 26 13.04 27.67 -6.34
C VAL A 26 11.68 27.59 -7.05
N PHE A 27 10.95 26.47 -6.90
CA PHE A 27 9.68 26.22 -7.56
C PHE A 27 8.58 25.98 -6.52
N CYS A 28 7.39 26.51 -6.78
CA CYS A 28 6.22 26.33 -5.91
C CYS A 28 5.81 24.84 -5.84
N SER A 29 5.90 24.10 -6.95
CA SER A 29 5.51 22.69 -7.03
C SER A 29 6.49 21.82 -7.83
N VAL A 30 6.38 20.51 -7.65
CA VAL A 30 7.10 19.51 -8.47
C VAL A 30 6.74 19.67 -9.95
N SER A 31 5.47 19.98 -10.25
CA SER A 31 4.99 20.22 -11.60
C SER A 31 5.68 21.44 -12.23
N CYS A 32 5.76 22.58 -11.52
CA CYS A 32 6.47 23.76 -12.02
C CYS A 32 7.95 23.48 -12.29
N ARG A 33 8.62 22.73 -11.40
CA ARG A 33 10.01 22.29 -11.64
C ARG A 33 10.11 21.43 -12.90
N GLN A 34 9.17 20.53 -13.13
CA GLN A 34 9.17 19.62 -14.26
C GLN A 34 8.92 20.35 -15.58
N THR A 35 7.94 21.25 -15.62
CA THR A 35 7.64 22.10 -16.77
C THR A 35 8.84 22.95 -17.12
N PHE A 36 9.45 23.61 -16.12
CA PHE A 36 10.68 24.37 -16.32
C PHE A 36 11.77 23.49 -16.95
N ARG A 37 12.04 22.30 -16.41
CA ARG A 37 13.06 21.36 -16.95
C ARG A 37 12.80 20.88 -18.37
N ASN A 38 11.53 20.78 -18.75
CA ASN A 38 11.08 20.22 -20.02
C ASN A 38 10.80 21.27 -21.10
N ASP A 39 10.98 22.55 -20.79
CA ASP A 39 10.82 23.65 -21.74
C ASP A 39 11.78 23.47 -22.95
N PRO A 40 11.26 23.32 -24.18
CA PRO A 40 12.08 23.19 -25.39
C PRO A 40 13.01 24.36 -25.67
N VAL A 41 12.64 25.58 -25.26
CA VAL A 41 13.45 26.79 -25.48
C VAL A 41 14.73 26.72 -24.65
N ARG A 42 14.64 26.25 -23.40
CA ARG A 42 15.81 26.09 -22.53
C ARG A 42 16.51 24.74 -22.69
N ASN A 43 15.77 23.71 -23.09
CA ASN A 43 16.29 22.35 -23.23
C ASN A 43 15.93 21.79 -24.62
N PRO A 44 16.77 22.04 -25.64
CA PRO A 44 16.52 21.59 -27.02
C PRO A 44 16.29 20.07 -27.14
N SER A 45 16.84 19.26 -26.24
CA SER A 45 16.63 17.80 -26.19
C SER A 45 15.17 17.40 -25.89
N LYS A 46 14.37 18.34 -25.35
CA LYS A 46 12.96 18.14 -25.03
C LYS A 46 12.01 18.63 -26.11
N SER A 47 12.54 19.21 -27.19
CA SER A 47 11.78 19.62 -28.37
C SER A 47 11.04 18.43 -29.01
N PRO A 48 9.91 18.68 -29.69
CA PRO A 48 9.20 17.65 -30.43
C PRO A 48 10.09 16.95 -31.47
N GLU A 49 10.93 17.72 -32.17
CA GLU A 49 11.85 17.19 -33.18
C GLU A 49 12.91 16.26 -32.59
N ALA A 50 13.53 16.64 -31.46
CA ALA A 50 14.50 15.80 -30.77
C ALA A 50 13.86 14.49 -30.29
N ARG A 51 12.62 14.54 -29.77
CA ARG A 51 11.87 13.32 -29.40
C ARG A 51 11.60 12.43 -30.60
N ARG A 52 11.24 13.01 -31.74
CA ARG A 52 11.01 12.28 -33.00
C ARG A 52 12.30 11.57 -33.45
N LYS A 53 13.42 12.28 -33.52
CA LYS A 53 14.74 11.71 -33.87
C LYS A 53 15.14 10.56 -32.94
N ILE A 54 14.93 10.71 -31.63
CA ILE A 54 15.20 9.64 -30.65
C ILE A 54 14.29 8.44 -30.91
N SER A 55 13.00 8.67 -31.16
CA SER A 55 12.02 7.62 -31.44
C SER A 55 12.37 6.83 -32.71
N GLU A 56 12.64 7.53 -33.82
CA GLU A 56 13.06 6.94 -35.10
C GLU A 56 14.33 6.11 -34.93
N SER A 57 15.33 6.64 -34.19
CA SER A 57 16.59 5.93 -33.96
C SER A 57 16.43 4.63 -33.14
N ARG A 58 15.36 4.51 -32.36
CA ARG A 58 15.06 3.33 -31.51
C ARG A 58 14.13 2.34 -32.19
N LYS A 59 13.42 2.75 -33.25
CA LYS A 59 12.47 1.90 -33.98
C LYS A 59 13.20 0.68 -34.56
N GLY A 60 12.68 -0.52 -34.27
CA GLY A 60 13.25 -1.78 -34.76
C GLY A 60 14.51 -2.27 -34.05
N LYS A 61 15.08 -1.50 -33.10
CA LYS A 61 16.23 -1.96 -32.31
C LYS A 61 15.76 -2.94 -31.22
N PRO A 62 16.47 -4.06 -31.02
CA PRO A 62 16.09 -5.05 -30.02
C PRO A 62 16.10 -4.41 -28.63
N THR A 63 14.95 -4.40 -27.96
CA THR A 63 14.83 -3.95 -26.57
C THR A 63 15.23 -5.07 -25.63
N THR A 64 15.85 -4.73 -24.50
CA THR A 64 16.14 -5.70 -23.42
C THR A 64 14.91 -6.04 -22.57
N LEU A 65 13.80 -5.32 -22.78
CA LEU A 65 12.50 -5.62 -22.16
C LEU A 65 12.03 -7.02 -22.55
N GLY A 66 11.82 -7.89 -21.55
CA GLY A 66 11.32 -9.26 -21.74
C GLY A 66 12.37 -10.30 -22.13
N ARG A 67 13.62 -9.91 -22.42
CA ARG A 67 14.70 -10.88 -22.69
C ARG A 67 15.35 -11.35 -21.38
N PRO A 68 15.38 -12.66 -21.10
CA PRO A 68 16.10 -13.18 -19.94
C PRO A 68 17.60 -12.91 -20.08
N CYS A 69 18.25 -12.55 -18.97
CA CYS A 69 19.70 -12.36 -18.92
C CYS A 69 20.42 -13.66 -19.30
N SER A 70 21.47 -13.59 -20.12
CA SER A 70 22.25 -14.78 -20.47
C SER A 70 22.96 -15.39 -19.25
N GLU A 71 23.18 -16.70 -19.22
CA GLU A 71 23.89 -17.37 -18.12
C GLU A 71 25.30 -16.79 -17.88
N LYS A 72 26.02 -16.45 -18.96
CA LYS A 72 27.33 -15.80 -18.88
C LYS A 72 27.26 -14.42 -18.22
N THR A 73 26.22 -13.64 -18.54
CA THR A 73 25.99 -12.31 -17.96
C THR A 73 25.55 -12.41 -16.50
N LYS A 74 24.68 -13.37 -16.16
CA LYS A 74 24.30 -13.67 -14.75
C LYS A 74 25.53 -13.99 -13.90
N LYS A 75 26.44 -14.84 -14.40
CA LYS A 75 27.69 -15.17 -13.71
C LYS A 75 28.60 -13.95 -13.50
N LYS A 76 28.69 -13.04 -14.49
CA LYS A 76 29.47 -11.79 -14.36
C LYS A 76 28.86 -10.84 -13.32
N ILE A 77 27.54 -10.65 -13.35
CA ILE A 77 26.81 -9.83 -12.37
C ILE A 77 27.00 -10.40 -10.96
N SER A 78 26.84 -11.73 -10.80
CA SER A 78 27.07 -12.41 -9.53
C SER A 78 28.48 -12.15 -8.97
N LYS A 79 29.53 -12.34 -9.79
CA LYS A 79 30.92 -12.04 -9.40
C LYS A 79 31.15 -10.58 -9.03
N SER A 80 30.57 -9.63 -9.78
CA SER A 80 30.72 -8.19 -9.47
C SER A 80 29.99 -7.75 -8.21
N LEU A 81 28.93 -8.47 -7.81
CA LEU A 81 28.14 -8.12 -6.63
C LEU A 81 28.77 -8.63 -5.32
N ILE A 82 29.63 -9.66 -5.40
CA ILE A 82 30.39 -10.16 -4.25
C ILE A 82 31.24 -9.00 -3.67
N GLY A 83 30.92 -8.59 -2.44
CA GLY A 83 31.62 -7.51 -1.72
C GLY A 83 31.08 -6.09 -1.95
N THR A 84 30.10 -5.89 -2.83
CA THR A 84 29.50 -4.56 -3.05
C THR A 84 28.37 -4.27 -2.05
N SER A 85 28.30 -3.02 -1.58
CA SER A 85 27.34 -2.57 -0.55
C SER A 85 25.88 -2.43 -1.03
N THR A 86 25.65 -2.60 -2.34
CA THR A 86 24.36 -2.35 -3.00
C THR A 86 23.41 -3.56 -2.99
N GLY A 87 23.85 -4.70 -2.47
CA GLY A 87 23.02 -5.89 -2.20
C GLY A 87 23.35 -6.47 -0.84
N ARG A 88 22.85 -5.86 0.23
CA ARG A 88 23.16 -6.19 1.63
C ARG A 88 22.85 -7.66 1.95
N ARG A 89 23.84 -8.55 1.85
CA ARG A 89 24.03 -9.49 2.96
C ARG A 89 24.47 -8.64 4.14
N PRO A 90 23.75 -8.67 5.29
CA PRO A 90 24.15 -7.88 6.43
C PRO A 90 25.61 -8.23 6.77
N THR A 91 26.45 -7.21 6.98
CA THR A 91 27.82 -7.47 7.44
C THR A 91 27.76 -8.21 8.76
N GLN A 92 28.78 -9.00 9.12
CA GLN A 92 28.79 -9.70 10.40
C GLN A 92 28.52 -8.73 11.56
N LYS A 93 29.17 -7.56 11.55
CA LYS A 93 28.92 -6.46 12.50
C LYS A 93 27.46 -5.99 12.55
N ALA A 94 26.74 -5.98 11.42
CA ALA A 94 25.32 -5.63 11.38
C ALA A 94 24.42 -6.77 11.89
N ILE A 95 24.79 -8.03 11.62
CA ILE A 95 24.15 -9.21 12.23
C ILE A 95 24.34 -9.16 13.74
N ASP A 96 25.57 -8.98 14.21
CA ASP A 96 25.91 -8.90 15.63
C ASP A 96 25.19 -7.74 16.32
N ALA A 97 25.10 -6.57 15.67
CA ALA A 97 24.33 -5.43 16.18
C ALA A 97 22.81 -5.71 16.23
N PHE A 98 22.26 -6.42 15.23
CA PHE A 98 20.86 -6.84 15.21
C PHE A 98 20.57 -7.88 16.28
N VAL A 99 21.46 -8.86 16.50
CA VAL A 99 21.35 -9.88 17.56
C VAL A 99 21.47 -9.23 18.94
N LYS A 100 22.44 -8.34 19.14
CA LYS A 100 22.62 -7.57 20.39
C LYS A 100 21.45 -6.63 20.68
N GLY A 101 20.86 -6.02 19.65
CA GLY A 101 19.61 -5.27 19.77
C GLY A 101 18.38 -6.18 19.92
N GLY A 102 18.47 -7.40 19.37
CA GLY A 102 17.51 -8.48 19.43
C GLY A 102 17.33 -8.98 20.85
N GLU A 103 18.39 -9.22 21.62
CA GLU A 103 18.31 -9.53 23.06
C GLU A 103 17.45 -8.49 23.82
N LYS A 104 17.70 -7.19 23.61
CA LYS A 104 16.90 -6.11 24.22
C LYS A 104 15.45 -6.04 23.70
N ASN A 105 15.21 -6.50 22.47
CA ASN A 105 13.88 -6.57 21.87
C ASN A 105 13.12 -7.87 22.22
N LEU A 106 13.82 -8.96 22.55
CA LEU A 106 13.31 -10.23 23.06
C LEU A 106 12.90 -10.11 24.53
N LEU A 107 13.59 -9.22 25.27
CA LEU A 107 13.23 -8.78 26.63
C LEU A 107 12.02 -7.83 26.65
N ARG A 108 11.48 -7.43 25.49
CA ARG A 108 10.21 -6.70 25.49
C ARG A 108 9.13 -7.65 25.93
N ALA A 109 8.56 -7.33 27.09
CA ALA A 109 7.38 -8.00 27.60
C ALA A 109 6.37 -8.13 26.45
N SER A 110 6.13 -9.36 26.04
CA SER A 110 5.21 -9.72 24.98
C SER A 110 4.30 -10.76 25.56
N GLY A 111 3.17 -10.95 24.91
CA GLY A 111 2.21 -11.84 25.50
C GLY A 111 1.63 -11.30 26.82
N SER A 112 1.33 -12.20 27.77
CA SER A 112 0.74 -11.87 29.08
C SER A 112 1.59 -10.90 29.89
N GLU A 113 2.89 -10.87 29.62
CA GLU A 113 3.86 -10.02 30.29
C GLU A 113 3.73 -8.55 29.88
N HIS A 114 3.15 -8.26 28.70
CA HIS A 114 3.05 -6.90 28.20
C HIS A 114 1.99 -6.11 28.99
N HIS A 115 2.31 -4.95 29.58
CA HIS A 115 1.37 -4.15 30.40
C HIS A 115 0.06 -3.72 29.68
N MET A 116 0.07 -3.62 28.34
CA MET A 116 -1.14 -3.43 27.50
C MET A 116 -1.85 -4.72 27.07
N TRP A 117 -1.40 -5.92 27.46
CA TRP A 117 -2.08 -7.17 27.16
C TRP A 117 -3.40 -7.23 27.94
N LYS A 118 -4.50 -7.43 27.20
CA LYS A 118 -5.85 -7.58 27.73
C LYS A 118 -6.36 -8.98 27.42
N GLY A 119 -5.78 -10.01 28.02
CA GLY A 119 -6.25 -11.40 27.88
C GLY A 119 -6.13 -12.04 26.49
N GLY A 120 -5.42 -11.45 25.52
CA GLY A 120 -5.23 -12.07 24.20
C GLY A 120 -6.49 -12.14 23.31
N HIS A 121 -7.52 -11.33 23.56
CA HIS A 121 -8.80 -11.33 22.80
C HIS A 121 -8.67 -11.16 21.27
N SER A 122 -7.53 -10.68 20.78
CA SER A 122 -7.25 -10.54 19.34
C SER A 122 -7.23 -11.88 18.60
N LYS A 123 -6.93 -13.00 19.29
CA LYS A 123 -6.82 -14.32 18.65
C LYS A 123 -8.15 -14.85 18.14
N GLU A 124 -9.24 -14.77 18.90
CA GLU A 124 -10.55 -15.33 18.51
C GLU A 124 -11.13 -14.65 17.26
N ARG A 125 -11.07 -13.32 17.21
CA ARG A 125 -11.55 -12.56 16.04
C ARG A 125 -10.72 -12.88 14.80
N GLN A 126 -9.40 -13.02 14.94
CA GLN A 126 -8.51 -13.33 13.82
C GLN A 126 -8.61 -14.80 13.39
N ALA A 127 -8.80 -15.72 14.34
CA ALA A 127 -8.98 -17.15 14.09
C ALA A 127 -10.23 -17.40 13.25
N ARG A 128 -11.32 -16.67 13.51
CA ARG A 128 -12.55 -16.75 12.70
C ARG A 128 -12.32 -16.52 11.20
N TYR A 129 -11.46 -15.58 10.83
CA TYR A 129 -11.22 -15.32 9.40
C TYR A 129 -10.42 -16.42 8.71
N LYS A 130 -9.86 -17.36 9.48
CA LYS A 130 -9.17 -18.56 9.01
C LYS A 130 -10.05 -19.82 9.11
N ASP A 131 -11.23 -19.70 9.71
CA ASP A 131 -12.19 -20.77 9.84
C ASP A 131 -12.68 -21.19 8.43
N PRO A 132 -12.56 -22.47 8.04
CA PRO A 132 -13.05 -22.96 6.76
C PRO A 132 -14.51 -22.61 6.50
N GLU A 133 -15.37 -22.68 7.52
CA GLU A 133 -16.81 -22.43 7.38
C GLU A 133 -17.08 -20.96 7.03
N TYR A 134 -16.35 -20.04 7.67
CA TYR A 134 -16.41 -18.62 7.34
C TYR A 134 -15.90 -18.34 5.91
N ILE A 135 -14.81 -18.99 5.50
CA ILE A 135 -14.23 -18.81 4.17
C ILE A 135 -15.22 -19.28 3.11
N GLU A 136 -15.83 -20.44 3.30
CA GLU A 136 -16.83 -21.00 2.39
C GLU A 136 -18.08 -20.12 2.33
N TRP A 137 -18.64 -19.74 3.48
CA TRP A 137 -19.80 -18.83 3.55
C TRP A 137 -19.53 -17.51 2.83
N ARG A 138 -18.37 -16.88 3.09
CA ARG A 138 -17.97 -15.63 2.45
C ARG A 138 -17.88 -15.81 0.93
N THR A 139 -17.36 -16.94 0.47
CA THR A 139 -17.17 -17.24 -0.95
C THR A 139 -18.52 -17.43 -1.63
N LYS A 140 -19.41 -18.25 -1.06
CA LYS A 140 -20.78 -18.47 -1.54
C LYS A 140 -21.58 -17.17 -1.62
N CYS A 141 -21.46 -16.28 -0.64
CA CYS A 141 -22.12 -14.96 -0.69
C CYS A 141 -21.62 -14.10 -1.85
N LEU A 142 -20.31 -14.06 -2.10
CA LEU A 142 -19.72 -13.29 -3.19
C LEU A 142 -20.06 -13.88 -4.55
N GLU A 143 -20.07 -15.21 -4.68
CA GLU A 143 -20.44 -15.93 -5.91
C GLU A 143 -21.91 -15.72 -6.25
N ARG A 144 -22.83 -15.88 -5.29
CA ARG A 144 -24.27 -15.57 -5.45
C ARG A 144 -24.47 -14.15 -5.97
N ASP A 145 -23.76 -13.21 -5.38
CA ASP A 145 -23.86 -11.79 -5.72
C ASP A 145 -23.03 -11.43 -6.97
N SER A 146 -22.48 -12.42 -7.67
CA SER A 146 -21.62 -12.26 -8.86
C SER A 146 -20.51 -11.22 -8.67
N TYR A 147 -19.88 -11.22 -7.50
CA TYR A 147 -18.87 -10.25 -7.08
C TYR A 147 -19.31 -8.79 -7.32
N THR A 148 -20.59 -8.49 -7.05
CA THR A 148 -21.20 -7.19 -7.24
C THR A 148 -21.73 -6.65 -5.91
N CYS A 149 -21.45 -5.38 -5.62
CA CYS A 149 -21.98 -4.70 -4.46
C CYS A 149 -23.50 -4.56 -4.58
N GLN A 150 -24.25 -5.20 -3.69
CA GLN A 150 -25.71 -5.23 -3.73
C GLN A 150 -26.37 -3.88 -3.41
N LYS A 151 -25.60 -2.89 -2.95
CA LYS A 151 -26.12 -1.55 -2.63
C LYS A 151 -25.89 -0.51 -3.74
N CYS A 152 -24.77 -0.60 -4.46
CA CYS A 152 -24.40 0.42 -5.45
C CYS A 152 -24.08 -0.15 -6.83
N GLY A 153 -24.22 -1.46 -7.04
CA GLY A 153 -24.02 -2.12 -8.32
C GLY A 153 -22.56 -2.23 -8.79
N VAL A 154 -21.60 -1.70 -8.02
CA VAL A 154 -20.18 -1.75 -8.43
C VAL A 154 -19.68 -3.20 -8.40
N ARG A 155 -19.08 -3.66 -9.49
CA ARG A 155 -18.64 -5.05 -9.66
C ARG A 155 -17.13 -5.15 -9.68
N ASN A 156 -16.58 -6.11 -8.94
CA ASN A 156 -15.15 -6.42 -9.01
C ASN A 156 -14.84 -7.16 -10.33
N GLY A 157 -13.91 -6.64 -11.13
CA GLY A 157 -13.61 -7.13 -12.48
C GLY A 157 -13.80 -6.04 -13.54
N MET A 158 -13.30 -6.27 -14.76
CA MET A 158 -13.25 -5.29 -15.86
C MET A 158 -12.25 -4.13 -15.67
N GLY A 159 -11.03 -4.43 -15.20
CA GLY A 159 -9.91 -3.48 -15.16
C GLY A 159 -9.81 -2.63 -13.88
N GLU A 160 -10.86 -2.58 -13.07
CA GLU A 160 -10.85 -1.96 -11.75
C GLU A 160 -10.82 -3.00 -10.62
N THR A 161 -9.94 -2.81 -9.64
CA THR A 161 -9.86 -3.66 -8.45
C THR A 161 -10.75 -3.09 -7.36
N ILE A 162 -11.88 -3.76 -7.09
CA ILE A 162 -12.82 -3.34 -6.05
C ILE A 162 -12.82 -4.34 -4.91
N ILE A 163 -12.53 -3.84 -3.72
CA ILE A 163 -12.53 -4.65 -2.50
C ILE A 163 -13.97 -4.81 -2.00
N LEU A 164 -14.48 -6.04 -2.08
CA LEU A 164 -15.78 -6.44 -1.56
C LEU A 164 -15.66 -7.14 -0.20
N GLN A 165 -16.63 -6.85 0.66
CA GLN A 165 -16.78 -7.41 2.00
C GLN A 165 -18.20 -7.93 2.16
N VAL A 166 -18.36 -9.09 2.79
CA VAL A 166 -19.68 -9.64 3.11
C VAL A 166 -20.12 -9.05 4.45
N HIS A 167 -21.21 -8.27 4.41
CA HIS A 167 -21.88 -7.74 5.58
C HIS A 167 -22.85 -8.78 6.13
N HIS A 168 -22.90 -8.93 7.46
CA HIS A 168 -23.97 -9.69 8.10
C HIS A 168 -25.17 -8.75 8.32
N LYS A 169 -26.36 -9.10 7.84
CA LYS A 169 -27.60 -8.31 8.04
C LYS A 169 -28.01 -8.31 9.51
N ILE A 170 -28.03 -9.50 10.12
CA ILE A 170 -28.18 -9.75 11.55
C ILE A 170 -26.78 -9.91 12.13
N HIS A 171 -26.49 -9.17 13.19
CA HIS A 171 -25.16 -9.11 13.74
C HIS A 171 -24.63 -10.46 14.24
N TYR A 172 -23.33 -10.65 14.06
CA TYR A 172 -22.63 -11.87 14.48
C TYR A 172 -22.83 -12.23 15.97
N TRP A 173 -23.03 -11.23 16.84
CA TRP A 173 -23.28 -11.44 18.28
C TRP A 173 -24.75 -11.63 18.63
N GLU A 174 -25.67 -11.24 17.76
CA GLU A 174 -27.11 -11.20 18.05
C GLU A 174 -27.76 -12.57 17.89
N ARG A 175 -27.42 -13.28 16.80
CA ARG A 175 -27.90 -14.66 16.57
C ARG A 175 -26.77 -15.55 16.07
N PRO A 176 -26.10 -16.31 16.96
CA PRO A 176 -25.01 -17.19 16.58
C PRO A 176 -25.37 -18.23 15.52
N ALA A 177 -26.60 -18.75 15.56
CA ALA A 177 -27.09 -19.74 14.59
C ALA A 177 -27.16 -19.23 13.14
N LEU A 178 -27.26 -17.91 12.94
CA LEU A 178 -27.40 -17.31 11.60
C LEU A 178 -26.09 -16.75 11.04
N ARG A 179 -24.96 -16.97 11.72
CA ARG A 179 -23.67 -16.35 11.33
C ARG A 179 -23.25 -16.70 9.91
N TYR A 180 -23.49 -17.93 9.50
CA TYR A 180 -23.08 -18.45 8.20
C TYR A 180 -24.29 -18.85 7.33
N ASP A 181 -25.44 -18.28 7.63
CA ASP A 181 -26.59 -18.31 6.74
C ASP A 181 -26.31 -17.41 5.52
N LEU A 182 -26.53 -17.93 4.32
CA LEU A 182 -26.33 -17.18 3.07
C LEU A 182 -27.26 -15.97 2.99
N ASP A 183 -28.49 -16.08 3.49
CA ASP A 183 -29.46 -15.00 3.47
C ASP A 183 -29.10 -13.89 4.46
N ASN A 184 -28.31 -14.23 5.49
CA ASN A 184 -27.74 -13.26 6.41
C ASN A 184 -26.52 -12.53 5.83
N GLY A 185 -25.94 -13.01 4.72
CA GLY A 185 -24.80 -12.38 4.06
C GLY A 185 -25.19 -11.43 2.92
N THR A 186 -24.49 -10.30 2.77
CA THR A 186 -24.66 -9.38 1.64
C THR A 186 -23.32 -8.80 1.19
N SER A 187 -23.01 -8.90 -0.10
CA SER A 187 -21.76 -8.37 -0.66
C SER A 187 -21.83 -6.85 -0.82
N LEU A 188 -20.93 -6.13 -0.16
CA LEU A 188 -20.84 -4.66 -0.20
C LEU A 188 -19.40 -4.20 -0.48
N CYS A 189 -19.24 -3.09 -1.22
CA CYS A 189 -17.95 -2.40 -1.32
C CYS A 189 -17.60 -1.71 0.01
N ILE A 190 -16.33 -1.38 0.24
CA ILE A 190 -15.85 -0.73 1.48
C ILE A 190 -16.71 0.49 1.85
N GLY A 191 -17.04 1.35 0.88
CA GLY A 191 -17.84 2.56 1.11
C GLY A 191 -19.26 2.25 1.59
N CYS A 192 -19.92 1.28 0.96
CA CYS A 192 -21.26 0.85 1.34
C CYS A 192 -21.25 0.08 2.67
N HIS A 193 -20.25 -0.77 2.89
CA HIS A 193 -20.09 -1.54 4.11
C HIS A 193 -19.89 -0.63 5.33
N ARG A 194 -19.06 0.42 5.21
CA ARG A 194 -18.88 1.41 6.28
C ARG A 194 -20.17 2.15 6.62
N LYS A 195 -20.97 2.49 5.59
CA LYS A 195 -22.29 3.12 5.78
C LYS A 195 -23.27 2.18 6.48
N ALA A 196 -23.22 0.89 6.18
CA ALA A 196 -24.06 -0.11 6.83
C ALA A 196 -23.76 -0.22 8.35
N HIS A 197 -22.50 -0.08 8.75
CA HIS A 197 -22.11 -0.07 10.18
C HIS A 197 -22.39 1.26 10.90
N LYS A 198 -22.76 2.33 10.20
CA LYS A 198 -22.92 3.67 10.80
C LYS A 198 -24.19 3.71 11.65
N GLY A 199 -24.05 3.96 12.95
CA GLY A 199 -25.16 4.09 13.90
C GLY A 199 -25.45 2.83 14.73
N MET A 200 -24.78 1.72 14.44
CA MET A 200 -24.92 0.48 15.22
C MET A 200 -24.09 0.57 16.51
N LYS A 201 -24.73 0.39 17.67
CA LYS A 201 -24.06 0.29 18.98
C LYS A 201 -23.90 -1.19 19.32
N LYS A 202 -22.66 -1.64 19.49
CA LYS A 202 -22.42 -2.98 20.06
C LYS A 202 -22.91 -3.01 21.51
N PRO A 203 -23.50 -4.12 21.98
CA PRO A 203 -23.72 -4.30 23.40
C PRO A 203 -22.36 -4.19 24.10
N LYS A 204 -22.31 -3.46 25.22
CA LYS A 204 -21.11 -3.44 26.06
C LYS A 204 -20.97 -4.86 26.62
N ASN A 205 -19.79 -5.48 26.47
CA ASN A 205 -19.52 -6.71 27.21
C ASN A 205 -19.75 -6.40 28.71
N PRO A 206 -20.37 -7.31 29.47
CA PRO A 206 -20.31 -7.24 30.91
C PRO A 206 -18.83 -7.12 31.28
N ARG A 207 -18.49 -6.18 32.16
CA ARG A 207 -17.18 -6.23 32.81
C ARG A 207 -17.18 -7.56 33.57
N SER A 208 -16.28 -8.46 33.20
CA SER A 208 -15.93 -9.57 34.07
C SER A 208 -15.32 -8.93 35.31
N ASP A 209 -16.08 -8.92 36.41
CA ASP A 209 -15.58 -8.61 37.74
C ASP A 209 -14.55 -9.67 38.17
#